data_AF-A0A415E161-F1
#
_entry.id   AF-A0A415E161-F1
#
_cell.length_a   1.000
_cell.length_b   1.000
_cell.length_c   1.000
_cell.angle_alpha   90.00
_cell.angle_beta   90.00
_cell.angle_gamma   90.00
#
_symmetry.space_group_name_H-M   'P 1'
#
loop_
_entity.id
_entity.type
_entity.pdbx_description
1 polymer ?
#
loop_
_entity_poly.entity_id
_entity_poly.type
_entity_poly.pdbx_seq_one_letter_code
_entity_poly.pdbx_strand_id
1 'polypeptide(L)'
;MLEQVICEHLQSNEALAAKLAIYDGKPAVFDYKEPVADDQKWQGEARYGRIVFSLQIRDDPTRTKCGSLAVDVLSESNTQSYKDMEPIVRDLLDGYFFVSDDKMISLRWSHRSPGGESLAAVCEGLTMHFQVYCYPVKRPSTVNPASLLASWCKSYVEGTGQSAYFLAAGENLPQVFKPTAKKPAIYWRLAKIEPCSWMKDRPGADFRTASLQGHVIVPGQSEEEAELVLRLDQAIEKAERIICDDLSMFVSKEDSTDLTADAMRQGQLTVKAAYGIAADEAEYEKLQNVSIEMK
;
A
#
# COMPACT_ATOMS: atom_id res chain seq x y z
N MET A 1 5.21 2.44 15.15
CA MET A 1 3.90 2.89 14.61
C MET A 1 4.15 3.73 13.36
N LEU A 2 3.20 3.83 12.43
CA LEU A 2 3.40 4.57 11.17
C LEU A 2 3.68 6.06 11.39
N GLU A 3 3.02 6.67 12.37
CA GLU A 3 3.14 8.08 12.72
C GLU A 3 4.59 8.41 13.13
N GLN A 4 5.23 7.52 13.90
CA GLN A 4 6.63 7.68 14.25
C GLN A 4 7.54 7.63 13.02
N VAL A 5 7.30 6.69 12.10
CA VAL A 5 8.11 6.56 10.87
C VAL A 5 7.95 7.81 9.98
N ILE A 6 6.73 8.35 9.86
CA ILE A 6 6.48 9.61 9.13
C ILE A 6 7.20 10.78 9.80
N CYS A 7 7.12 10.87 11.13
CA CYS A 7 7.78 11.92 11.91
C CYS A 7 9.30 11.88 11.71
N GLU A 8 9.92 10.70 11.85
CA GLU A 8 11.35 10.50 11.65
C GLU A 8 11.77 10.81 10.20
N HIS A 9 10.96 10.43 9.22
CA HIS A 9 11.22 10.75 7.81
C HIS A 9 11.28 12.27 7.56
N LEU A 10 10.30 13.02 8.06
CA LEU A 10 10.26 14.48 7.93
C LEU A 10 11.41 15.13 8.69
N GLN A 11 11.72 14.66 9.90
CA GLN A 11 12.83 15.19 10.71
C GLN A 11 14.21 14.92 10.10
N SER A 12 14.36 13.84 9.35
CA SER A 12 15.65 13.45 8.74
C SER A 12 16.06 14.29 7.53
N ASN A 13 15.14 15.06 6.94
CA ASN A 13 15.44 15.89 5.79
C ASN A 13 16.13 17.20 6.22
N GLU A 14 17.38 17.40 5.81
CA GLU A 14 18.18 18.56 6.20
C GLU A 14 17.56 19.90 5.78
N ALA A 15 17.01 19.98 4.56
CA ALA A 15 16.43 21.21 4.04
C ALA A 15 15.16 21.63 4.80
N LEU A 16 14.36 20.65 5.21
CA LEU A 16 13.20 20.87 6.05
C LEU A 16 13.61 21.18 7.49
N ALA A 17 14.51 20.39 8.06
CA ALA A 17 15.01 20.55 9.43
C ALA A 17 15.61 21.94 9.67
N ALA A 18 16.32 22.50 8.69
CA ALA A 18 16.89 23.85 8.76
C ALA A 18 15.84 24.97 8.83
N LYS A 19 14.57 24.68 8.49
CA LYS A 19 13.44 25.62 8.52
C LYS A 19 12.51 25.41 9.71
N LEU A 20 12.74 24.38 10.51
CA LEU A 20 11.92 24.05 11.67
C LEU A 20 12.57 24.53 12.96
N ALA A 21 11.73 24.89 13.93
CA ALA A 21 12.14 25.05 15.32
C ALA A 21 12.67 23.72 15.89
N ILE A 22 13.42 23.79 16.98
CA ILE A 22 13.93 22.60 17.66
C ILE A 22 13.18 22.39 18.96
N TYR A 23 12.65 21.17 19.13
CA TYR A 23 11.98 20.70 20.34
C TYR A 23 12.64 19.43 20.83
N ASP A 24 13.10 19.41 22.08
CA ASP A 24 13.74 18.24 22.70
C ASP A 24 14.90 17.66 21.86
N GLY A 25 15.67 18.55 21.21
CA GLY A 25 16.83 18.19 20.38
C GLY A 25 16.50 17.71 18.96
N LYS A 26 15.24 17.77 18.53
CA LYS A 26 14.81 17.35 17.18
C LYS A 26 14.03 18.45 16.46
N PRO A 27 13.99 18.45 15.10
CA PRO A 27 13.11 19.34 14.35
C PRO A 27 11.65 19.18 14.76
N ALA A 28 10.94 20.30 14.89
CA ALA A 28 9.57 20.40 15.41
C ALA A 28 8.54 19.80 14.46
N VAL A 29 8.41 18.48 14.51
CA VAL A 29 7.42 17.66 13.81
C VAL A 29 6.65 16.87 14.85
N PHE A 30 5.33 16.97 14.83
CA PHE A 30 4.46 16.37 15.84
C PHE A 30 3.32 15.57 15.22
N ASP A 31 3.02 14.44 15.83
CA ASP A 31 1.80 13.68 15.57
C ASP A 31 0.67 14.24 16.44
N TYR A 32 -0.47 14.51 15.80
CA TYR A 32 -1.76 14.93 16.33
C TYR A 32 -1.80 16.28 17.06
N LYS A 33 -0.87 16.55 17.98
CA LYS A 33 -0.89 17.75 18.82
C LYS A 33 0.52 18.24 19.13
N GLU A 34 0.72 19.54 18.94
CA GLU A 34 1.95 20.22 19.34
C GLU A 34 2.03 20.50 20.86
N PRO A 35 3.25 20.56 21.41
CA PRO A 35 3.48 21.03 22.78
C PRO A 35 2.98 22.47 22.98
N VAL A 36 2.67 22.81 24.24
CA VAL A 36 2.32 24.20 24.59
C VAL A 36 3.50 25.13 24.35
N ALA A 37 3.21 26.41 24.07
CA ALA A 37 4.23 27.38 23.68
C ALA A 37 5.32 27.56 24.75
N ASP A 38 4.97 27.47 26.04
CA ASP A 38 5.90 27.70 27.16
C ASP A 38 6.54 26.41 27.71
N ASP A 39 6.48 25.31 26.94
CA ASP A 39 7.19 24.09 27.29
C ASP A 39 8.71 24.34 27.34
N GLN A 40 9.37 23.91 28.41
CA GLN A 40 10.82 24.13 28.62
C GLN A 40 11.70 23.35 27.62
N LYS A 41 11.12 22.40 26.88
CA LYS A 41 11.83 21.61 25.86
C LYS A 41 12.05 22.35 24.53
N TRP A 42 11.42 23.50 24.33
CA TRP A 42 11.72 24.37 23.20
C TRP A 42 13.14 24.95 23.32
N GLN A 43 13.90 24.90 22.22
CA GLN A 43 15.26 25.45 22.20
C GLN A 43 15.29 26.85 21.59
N GLY A 44 15.85 27.80 22.34
CA GLY A 44 15.95 29.20 21.93
C GLY A 44 14.62 29.95 22.01
N GLU A 45 14.59 31.14 21.42
CA GLU A 45 13.40 31.99 21.35
C GLU A 45 12.49 31.63 20.16
N ALA A 46 13.04 30.96 19.14
CA ALA A 46 12.36 30.59 17.92
C ALA A 46 11.47 29.36 18.12
N ARG A 47 10.17 29.60 18.24
CA ARG A 47 9.14 28.57 18.34
C ARG A 47 8.43 28.35 17.01
N TYR A 48 8.96 28.83 15.90
CA TYR A 48 8.22 28.92 14.64
C TYR A 48 8.92 28.18 13.51
N GLY A 49 8.13 27.65 12.58
CA GLY A 49 8.54 26.54 11.74
C GLY A 49 8.19 25.23 12.42
N ARG A 50 6.96 24.75 12.21
CA ARG A 50 6.46 23.50 12.79
C ARG A 50 5.66 22.72 11.76
N ILE A 51 5.68 21.40 11.94
CA ILE A 51 4.76 20.50 11.27
C ILE A 51 3.93 19.78 12.32
N VAL A 52 2.62 19.80 12.14
CA VAL A 52 1.69 18.96 12.91
C VAL A 52 0.93 18.13 11.90
N PHE A 53 0.90 16.80 12.07
CA PHE A 53 0.14 15.94 11.16
C PHE A 53 -0.82 15.04 11.91
N SER A 54 -1.89 14.63 11.24
CA SER A 54 -2.88 13.68 11.74
C SER A 54 -3.14 12.62 10.69
N LEU A 55 -2.73 11.38 10.98
CA LEU A 55 -3.01 10.22 10.15
C LEU A 55 -4.33 9.57 10.58
N GLN A 56 -5.27 9.45 9.64
CA GLN A 56 -6.52 8.73 9.85
C GLN A 56 -6.62 7.58 8.87
N ILE A 57 -6.63 6.35 9.38
CA ILE A 57 -6.81 5.13 8.60
C ILE A 57 -8.19 4.55 8.93
N ARG A 58 -8.93 4.15 7.90
CA ARG A 58 -10.21 3.45 8.01
C ARG A 58 -10.10 2.09 7.34
N ASP A 59 -10.75 1.10 7.93
CA ASP A 59 -10.95 -0.18 7.27
C ASP A 59 -11.94 0.00 6.13
N ASP A 60 -11.44 0.02 4.90
CA ASP A 60 -12.23 0.09 3.67
C ASP A 60 -12.03 -1.21 2.87
N PRO A 61 -13.02 -2.14 2.90
CA PRO A 61 -12.95 -3.40 2.15
C PRO A 61 -12.78 -3.21 0.64
N THR A 62 -13.18 -2.04 0.11
CA THR A 62 -13.14 -1.72 -1.32
C THR A 62 -11.90 -0.93 -1.73
N ARG A 63 -11.11 -0.43 -0.77
CA ARG A 63 -9.96 0.50 -0.95
C ARG A 63 -10.28 1.75 -1.77
N THR A 64 -11.52 2.24 -1.75
CA THR A 64 -11.89 3.48 -2.43
C THR A 64 -11.24 4.70 -1.78
N LYS A 65 -11.12 4.73 -0.45
CA LYS A 65 -10.25 5.64 0.34
C LYS A 65 -9.89 4.97 1.68
N CYS A 66 -8.69 4.41 1.79
CA CYS A 66 -8.25 3.74 3.03
C CYS A 66 -7.94 4.73 4.16
N GLY A 67 -7.81 6.03 3.87
CA GLY A 67 -7.56 7.04 4.89
C GLY A 67 -7.21 8.41 4.32
N SER A 68 -6.83 9.30 5.23
CA SER A 68 -6.34 10.64 4.93
C SER A 68 -5.23 11.04 5.91
N LEU A 69 -4.25 11.77 5.40
CA LEU A 69 -3.24 12.43 6.21
C LEU A 69 -3.42 13.94 6.00
N ALA A 70 -3.64 14.65 7.10
CA ALA A 70 -3.60 16.11 7.13
C ALA A 70 -2.24 16.54 7.72
N VAL A 71 -1.58 17.50 7.10
CA VAL A 71 -0.29 18.03 7.54
C VAL A 71 -0.36 19.55 7.58
N ASP A 72 -0.38 20.12 8.78
CA ASP A 72 -0.29 21.54 9.01
C ASP A 72 1.17 21.98 8.95
N VAL A 73 1.46 22.91 8.04
CA VAL A 73 2.77 23.53 7.87
C VAL A 73 2.67 24.96 8.39
N LEU A 74 3.27 25.19 9.55
CA LEU A 74 3.08 26.42 10.34
C LEU A 74 4.39 27.21 10.40
N SER A 75 4.30 28.53 10.21
CA SER A 75 5.41 29.47 10.45
C SER A 75 4.95 30.64 11.31
N GLU A 76 5.89 31.50 11.67
CA GLU A 76 5.60 32.75 12.38
C GLU A 76 4.69 33.63 11.52
N SER A 77 3.70 34.28 12.14
CA SER A 77 2.80 35.18 11.40
C SER A 77 3.57 36.27 10.65
N ASN A 78 3.05 36.68 9.50
CA ASN A 78 3.64 37.70 8.61
C ASN A 78 4.98 37.33 7.94
N THR A 79 5.57 36.16 8.21
CA THR A 79 6.81 35.71 7.53
C THR A 79 6.53 34.94 6.24
N GLN A 80 5.38 34.27 6.16
CA GLN A 80 5.01 33.35 5.08
C GLN A 80 6.05 32.25 4.77
N SER A 81 6.96 31.95 5.70
CA SER A 81 8.02 30.95 5.49
C SER A 81 7.48 29.53 5.29
N TYR A 82 6.21 29.27 5.68
CA TYR A 82 5.50 28.03 5.34
C TYR A 82 5.44 27.75 3.83
N LYS A 83 5.51 28.79 2.98
CA LYS A 83 5.53 28.63 1.51
C LYS A 83 6.79 27.97 0.99
N ASP A 84 7.91 28.10 1.71
CA ASP A 84 9.16 27.42 1.36
C ASP A 84 9.18 25.98 1.88
N MET A 85 8.47 25.70 2.97
CA MET A 85 8.37 24.37 3.57
C MET A 85 7.39 23.48 2.81
N GLU A 86 6.26 24.02 2.33
CA GLU A 86 5.19 23.24 1.68
C GLU A 86 5.69 22.35 0.52
N PRO A 87 6.47 22.86 -0.46
CA PRO A 87 6.97 22.01 -1.54
C PRO A 87 7.86 20.88 -1.03
N ILE A 88 8.69 21.15 -0.02
CA ILE A 88 9.59 20.15 0.58
C ILE A 88 8.77 19.05 1.26
N VAL A 89 7.79 19.43 2.09
CA VAL A 89 6.88 18.49 2.76
C VAL A 89 6.09 17.68 1.74
N ARG A 90 5.63 18.31 0.65
CA ARG A 90 4.93 17.61 -0.43
C ARG A 90 5.81 16.55 -1.06
N ASP A 91 7.05 16.88 -1.39
CA ASP A 91 7.95 15.99 -2.09
C ASP A 91 8.42 14.82 -1.21
N LEU A 92 8.50 15.04 0.11
CA LEU A 92 8.80 14.02 1.13
C LEU A 92 7.62 13.07 1.44
N LEU A 93 6.40 13.41 1.02
CA LEU A 93 5.22 12.60 1.32
C LEU A 93 4.58 12.02 0.06
N ASP A 94 4.44 12.80 -1.02
CA ASP A 94 3.77 12.34 -2.25
C ASP A 94 4.55 11.19 -2.91
N GLY A 95 3.86 10.07 -3.10
CA GLY A 95 4.40 8.85 -3.71
C GLY A 95 5.27 8.01 -2.78
N TYR A 96 5.45 8.42 -1.52
CA TYR A 96 6.18 7.61 -0.54
C TYR A 96 5.33 6.50 0.05
N PHE A 97 6.00 5.41 0.38
CA PHE A 97 5.51 4.29 1.14
C PHE A 97 6.12 4.32 2.54
N PHE A 98 5.29 4.04 3.54
CA PHE A 98 5.66 3.93 4.94
C PHE A 98 5.26 2.55 5.45
N VAL A 99 6.20 1.86 6.08
CA VAL A 99 6.05 0.49 6.55
C VAL A 99 6.32 0.45 8.05
N SER A 100 5.42 -0.22 8.76
CA SER A 100 5.54 -0.59 10.17
C SER A 100 5.26 -2.09 10.31
N ASP A 101 5.39 -2.63 11.52
CA ASP A 101 5.27 -4.08 11.76
C ASP A 101 3.91 -4.68 11.37
N ASP A 102 2.84 -3.89 11.42
CA ASP A 102 1.46 -4.31 11.18
C ASP A 102 0.80 -3.63 9.98
N LYS A 103 1.27 -2.43 9.59
CA LYS A 103 0.66 -1.64 8.50
C LYS A 103 1.68 -1.12 7.50
N MET A 104 1.27 -1.11 6.23
CA MET A 104 1.96 -0.44 5.14
C MET A 104 0.99 0.50 4.46
N ILE A 105 1.42 1.75 4.24
CA ILE A 105 0.64 2.75 3.53
C ILE A 105 1.45 3.40 2.42
N SER A 106 0.75 3.95 1.42
CA SER A 106 1.30 4.95 0.51
C SER A 106 0.48 6.23 0.58
N LEU A 107 1.15 7.35 0.28
CA LEU A 107 0.56 8.67 0.30
C LEU A 107 0.47 9.24 -1.12
N ARG A 108 -0.66 9.86 -1.43
CA ARG A 108 -0.86 10.62 -2.67
C ARG A 108 -1.31 12.03 -2.34
N TRP A 109 -0.57 13.01 -2.84
CA TRP A 109 -0.95 14.41 -2.74
C TRP A 109 -2.36 14.63 -3.30
N SER A 110 -3.18 15.39 -2.57
CA SER A 110 -4.53 15.75 -3.02
C SER A 110 -4.65 17.25 -3.27
N HIS A 111 -4.61 18.06 -2.20
CA HIS A 111 -4.82 19.49 -2.28
C HIS A 111 -4.33 20.17 -0.99
N ARG A 112 -4.24 21.50 -1.02
CA ARG A 112 -4.06 22.34 0.18
C ARG A 112 -5.34 23.08 0.50
N SER A 113 -5.55 23.36 1.77
CA SER A 113 -6.52 24.32 2.27
C SER A 113 -5.80 25.40 3.08
N PRO A 114 -6.42 26.58 3.29
CA PRO A 114 -5.98 27.50 4.33
C PRO A 114 -5.83 26.75 5.65
N GLY A 115 -4.75 27.02 6.39
CA GLY A 115 -4.52 26.43 7.71
C GLY A 115 -5.48 27.03 8.73
N GLY A 116 -5.71 26.33 9.84
CA GLY A 116 -6.42 26.91 10.98
C GLY A 116 -5.61 28.05 11.59
N GLU A 117 -6.24 29.20 11.84
CA GLU A 117 -5.67 30.22 12.72
C GLU A 117 -5.67 29.67 14.15
N SER A 118 -4.49 29.39 14.70
CA SER A 118 -4.40 29.07 16.13
C SER A 118 -4.43 30.38 16.92
N LEU A 119 -5.54 30.67 17.59
CA LEU A 119 -5.64 31.82 18.51
C LEU A 119 -4.71 31.71 19.74
N ALA A 120 -4.00 30.58 19.91
CA ALA A 120 -3.11 30.32 21.04
C ALA A 120 -1.61 30.58 20.73
N ALA A 121 -1.25 30.77 19.46
CA ALA A 121 0.13 31.08 19.05
C ALA A 121 0.08 31.94 17.77
N VAL A 122 0.93 32.96 17.68
CA VAL A 122 1.08 33.84 16.52
C VAL A 122 1.68 33.04 15.34
N CYS A 123 0.88 32.13 14.76
CA CYS A 123 1.26 31.21 13.71
C CYS A 123 0.30 31.35 12.53
N GLU A 124 0.86 31.36 11.33
CA GLU A 124 0.13 31.28 10.06
C GLU A 124 0.63 30.07 9.27
N GLY A 125 -0.23 29.50 8.43
CA GLY A 125 0.15 28.32 7.69
C GLY A 125 -0.91 27.81 6.72
N LEU A 126 -0.68 26.60 6.24
CA LEU A 126 -1.60 25.86 5.39
C LEU A 126 -1.74 24.42 5.89
N THR A 127 -2.86 23.80 5.53
CA THR A 127 -3.05 22.35 5.72
C THR A 127 -2.90 21.66 4.38
N MET A 128 -2.03 20.66 4.33
CA MET A 128 -1.81 19.78 3.19
C MET A 128 -2.59 18.48 3.40
N HIS A 129 -3.34 18.07 2.38
CA HIS A 129 -4.15 16.85 2.43
C HIS A 129 -3.58 15.80 1.49
N PHE A 130 -3.35 14.60 2.02
CA PHE A 130 -2.93 13.43 1.27
C PHE A 130 -3.98 12.32 1.40
N GLN A 131 -4.20 11.61 0.31
CA GLN A 131 -4.93 10.34 0.32
C GLN A 131 -4.00 9.24 0.81
N VAL A 132 -4.54 8.36 1.65
CA VAL A 132 -3.82 7.21 2.19
C VAL A 132 -4.36 5.93 1.56
N TYR A 133 -3.45 5.11 1.03
CA TYR A 133 -3.75 3.77 0.53
C TYR A 133 -3.09 2.75 1.44
N CYS A 134 -3.85 1.75 1.90
CA CYS A 134 -3.34 0.72 2.81
C CYS A 134 -3.04 -0.59 2.08
N TYR A 135 -2.01 -1.30 2.52
CA TYR A 135 -1.58 -2.57 1.94
C TYR A 135 -1.30 -3.58 3.07
N PRO A 136 -1.56 -4.87 2.84
CA PRO A 136 -1.22 -5.89 3.81
C PRO A 136 0.31 -6.01 3.93
N VAL A 137 0.81 -6.05 5.17
CA VAL A 137 2.25 -6.21 5.47
C VAL A 137 2.66 -7.68 5.39
N LYS A 138 1.80 -8.59 5.87
CA LYS A 138 2.10 -10.02 5.98
C LYS A 138 1.42 -10.78 4.86
N ARG A 139 2.12 -11.81 4.35
CA ARG A 139 1.45 -12.87 3.58
C ARG A 139 0.35 -13.47 4.45
N PRO A 140 -0.83 -13.78 3.88
CA PRO A 140 -1.81 -14.61 4.55
C PRO A 140 -1.17 -15.94 4.97
N SER A 141 -1.62 -16.50 6.10
CA SER A 141 -1.14 -17.79 6.60
C SER A 141 -1.46 -18.96 5.67
N THR A 142 -2.46 -18.79 4.79
CA THR A 142 -2.81 -19.73 3.73
C THR A 142 -2.37 -19.17 2.38
N VAL A 143 -1.73 -20.01 1.55
CA VAL A 143 -1.38 -19.62 0.17
C VAL A 143 -2.68 -19.35 -0.59
N ASN A 144 -2.81 -18.13 -1.12
CA ASN A 144 -3.94 -17.75 -1.96
C ASN A 144 -3.47 -17.35 -3.37
N PRO A 145 -4.37 -17.28 -4.36
CA PRO A 145 -3.99 -17.00 -5.75
C PRO A 145 -3.24 -15.67 -5.94
N ALA A 146 -3.52 -14.64 -5.13
CA ALA A 146 -2.82 -13.36 -5.21
C ALA A 146 -1.36 -13.48 -4.73
N SER A 147 -1.12 -14.18 -3.61
CA SER A 147 0.23 -14.44 -3.11
C SER A 147 1.03 -15.36 -4.03
N LEU A 148 0.37 -16.32 -4.68
CA LEU A 148 0.95 -17.17 -5.71
C LEU A 148 1.41 -16.34 -6.92
N LEU A 149 0.52 -15.49 -7.45
CA LEU A 149 0.83 -14.63 -8.60
C LEU A 149 1.93 -13.61 -8.26
N ALA A 150 1.91 -13.05 -7.06
CA ALA A 150 2.97 -12.15 -6.57
C ALA A 150 4.33 -12.85 -6.53
N SER A 151 4.39 -14.10 -6.07
CA SER A 151 5.65 -14.87 -6.01
C SER A 151 6.17 -15.19 -7.41
N TRP A 152 5.30 -15.64 -8.31
CA TRP A 152 5.67 -15.88 -9.71
C TRP A 152 6.13 -14.60 -10.41
N CYS A 153 5.40 -13.50 -10.22
CA CYS A 153 5.71 -12.19 -10.79
C CYS A 153 7.09 -11.71 -10.30
N LYS A 154 7.40 -11.92 -9.03
CA LYS A 154 8.73 -11.64 -8.47
C LYS A 154 9.83 -12.39 -9.19
N SER A 155 9.72 -13.71 -9.30
CA SER A 155 10.71 -14.53 -10.01
C SER A 155 10.86 -14.12 -11.48
N TYR A 156 9.76 -13.77 -12.15
CA TYR A 156 9.80 -13.30 -13.53
C TYR A 156 10.56 -11.97 -13.65
N VAL A 157 10.20 -10.96 -12.87
CA VAL A 157 10.80 -9.62 -12.92
C VAL A 157 12.29 -9.67 -12.56
N GLU A 158 12.64 -10.39 -11.48
CA GLU A 158 14.04 -10.58 -11.09
C GLU A 158 14.84 -11.33 -12.17
N GLY A 159 14.21 -12.31 -12.84
CA GLY A 159 14.78 -13.02 -13.99
C GLY A 159 15.08 -12.14 -15.20
N THR A 160 14.40 -10.98 -15.34
CA THR A 160 14.74 -9.99 -16.37
C THR A 160 15.87 -9.03 -15.96
N GLY A 161 16.40 -9.17 -14.74
CA GLY A 161 17.43 -8.27 -14.18
C GLY A 161 16.88 -6.95 -13.63
N GLN A 162 15.56 -6.75 -13.62
CA GLN A 162 14.92 -5.58 -13.05
C GLN A 162 14.66 -5.79 -11.56
N SER A 163 14.87 -4.74 -10.75
CA SER A 163 14.51 -4.73 -9.34
C SER A 163 13.13 -4.08 -9.15
N ALA A 164 12.35 -4.57 -8.20
CA ALA A 164 11.08 -3.98 -7.81
C ALA A 164 10.83 -4.19 -6.30
N TYR A 165 9.94 -3.39 -5.72
CA TYR A 165 9.42 -3.61 -4.37
C TYR A 165 8.16 -4.48 -4.46
N PHE A 166 8.22 -5.72 -3.98
CA PHE A 166 7.05 -6.60 -4.01
C PHE A 166 6.23 -6.47 -2.72
N LEU A 167 5.07 -5.81 -2.84
CA LEU A 167 4.19 -5.55 -1.71
C LEU A 167 3.43 -6.83 -1.34
N ALA A 168 3.26 -7.07 -0.04
CA ALA A 168 2.56 -8.24 0.51
C ALA A 168 3.11 -9.62 0.04
N ALA A 169 4.33 -9.65 -0.49
CA ALA A 169 4.97 -10.86 -1.01
C ALA A 169 5.92 -11.53 -0.01
N GLY A 170 5.92 -11.13 1.27
CA GLY A 170 6.84 -11.65 2.29
C GLY A 170 8.26 -11.11 2.18
N GLU A 171 8.44 -9.97 1.51
CA GLU A 171 9.72 -9.28 1.38
C GLU A 171 9.96 -8.34 2.57
N ASN A 172 11.21 -8.24 3.01
CA ASN A 172 11.63 -7.22 3.96
C ASN A 172 11.77 -5.88 3.25
N LEU A 173 10.72 -5.08 3.28
CA LEU A 173 10.70 -3.73 2.71
C LEU A 173 11.37 -2.72 3.66
N PRO A 174 12.04 -1.67 3.13
CA PRO A 174 12.48 -0.54 3.95
C PRO A 174 11.30 0.12 4.67
N GLN A 175 11.53 0.68 5.86
CA GLN A 175 10.51 1.42 6.60
C GLN A 175 9.96 2.62 5.80
N VAL A 176 10.81 3.25 4.98
CA VAL A 176 10.42 4.34 4.08
C VAL A 176 11.05 4.13 2.72
N PHE A 177 10.26 4.18 1.66
CA PHE A 177 10.77 4.13 0.29
C PHE A 177 9.84 4.85 -0.68
N LYS A 178 10.41 5.32 -1.80
CA LYS A 178 9.67 5.88 -2.93
C LYS A 178 9.94 5.03 -4.16
N PRO A 179 8.91 4.43 -4.79
CA PRO A 179 9.10 3.70 -6.04
C PRO A 179 9.53 4.64 -7.17
N THR A 180 10.15 4.07 -8.19
CA THR A 180 10.58 4.79 -9.40
C THR A 180 10.37 3.91 -10.63
N ALA A 181 10.43 4.47 -11.84
CA ALA A 181 10.41 3.68 -13.08
C ALA A 181 11.44 2.54 -13.09
N LYS A 182 12.64 2.77 -12.51
CA LYS A 182 13.71 1.76 -12.41
C LYS A 182 13.48 0.72 -11.33
N LYS A 183 12.79 1.09 -10.24
CA LYS A 183 12.46 0.22 -9.12
C LYS A 183 11.00 0.46 -8.70
N PRO A 184 10.04 -0.07 -9.46
CA PRO A 184 8.62 0.15 -9.22
C PRO A 184 8.16 -0.65 -7.99
N ALA A 185 7.01 -0.30 -7.44
CA ALA A 185 6.32 -1.16 -6.48
C ALA A 185 5.29 -2.01 -7.21
N ILE A 186 5.26 -3.31 -6.95
CA ILE A 186 4.34 -4.26 -7.58
C ILE A 186 3.48 -4.88 -6.50
N TYR A 187 2.17 -4.86 -6.70
CA TYR A 187 1.20 -5.41 -5.76
C TYR A 187 0.13 -6.19 -6.49
N TRP A 188 -0.21 -7.36 -5.94
CA TRP A 188 -1.32 -8.19 -6.40
C TRP A 188 -2.31 -8.37 -5.28
N ARG A 189 -3.59 -8.16 -5.58
CA ARG A 189 -4.68 -8.40 -4.64
C ARG A 189 -5.73 -9.32 -5.22
N LEU A 190 -6.37 -10.06 -4.34
CA LEU A 190 -7.59 -10.78 -4.65
C LEU A 190 -8.77 -9.81 -4.64
N ALA A 191 -9.44 -9.66 -5.78
CA ALA A 191 -10.61 -8.78 -5.93
C ALA A 191 -11.92 -9.56 -5.74
N LYS A 192 -12.00 -10.79 -6.24
CA LYS A 192 -13.21 -11.62 -6.17
C LYS A 192 -12.85 -13.10 -6.22
N ILE A 193 -13.67 -13.94 -5.58
CA ILE A 193 -13.70 -15.39 -5.79
C ILE A 193 -15.11 -15.77 -6.21
N GLU A 194 -15.23 -16.66 -7.20
CA GLU A 194 -16.49 -17.24 -7.63
C GLU A 194 -16.35 -18.74 -7.96
N PRO A 195 -17.45 -19.50 -8.02
CA PRO A 195 -17.41 -20.89 -8.48
C PRO A 195 -16.80 -21.01 -9.88
N CYS A 196 -16.01 -22.05 -10.12
CA CYS A 196 -15.46 -22.29 -11.46
C CYS A 196 -16.57 -22.79 -12.40
N SER A 197 -16.75 -22.13 -13.55
CA SER A 197 -17.80 -22.47 -14.50
C SER A 197 -17.49 -23.71 -15.34
N TRP A 198 -16.21 -24.04 -15.52
CA TRP A 198 -15.75 -25.09 -16.43
C TRP A 198 -15.12 -26.30 -15.72
N MET A 199 -14.65 -26.15 -14.47
CA MET A 199 -14.27 -27.27 -13.61
C MET A 199 -15.36 -27.53 -12.58
N LYS A 200 -15.82 -28.78 -12.49
CA LYS A 200 -16.81 -29.20 -11.49
C LYS A 200 -16.13 -29.62 -10.20
N ASP A 201 -16.70 -29.19 -9.08
CA ASP A 201 -16.34 -29.66 -7.75
C ASP A 201 -16.44 -31.20 -7.68
N ARG A 202 -15.46 -31.82 -7.01
CA ARG A 202 -15.35 -33.28 -6.84
C ARG A 202 -15.16 -33.60 -5.36
N PRO A 203 -15.48 -34.83 -4.91
CA PRO A 203 -15.16 -35.25 -3.55
C PRO A 203 -13.68 -34.99 -3.23
N GLY A 204 -13.42 -34.16 -2.21
CA GLY A 204 -12.08 -33.76 -1.79
C GLY A 204 -11.48 -32.52 -2.46
N ALA A 205 -12.11 -31.95 -3.50
CA ALA A 205 -11.60 -30.75 -4.17
C ALA A 205 -12.72 -29.88 -4.77
N ASP A 206 -12.77 -28.63 -4.33
CA ASP A 206 -13.61 -27.59 -4.93
C ASP A 206 -12.78 -26.73 -5.87
N PHE A 207 -13.39 -26.29 -6.98
CA PHE A 207 -12.76 -25.40 -7.94
C PHE A 207 -13.37 -24.01 -7.89
N ARG A 208 -12.51 -23.01 -7.85
CA ARG A 208 -12.88 -21.60 -7.75
C ARG A 208 -12.14 -20.80 -8.82
N THR A 209 -12.75 -19.72 -9.28
CA THR A 209 -12.14 -18.71 -10.14
C THR A 209 -11.87 -17.47 -9.30
N ALA A 210 -10.60 -17.07 -9.19
CA ALA A 210 -10.19 -15.81 -8.59
C ALA A 210 -10.07 -14.72 -9.67
N SER A 211 -10.58 -13.54 -9.37
CA SER A 211 -10.22 -12.30 -10.07
C SER A 211 -9.16 -11.58 -9.25
N LEU A 212 -7.99 -11.38 -9.86
CA LEU A 212 -6.82 -10.76 -9.28
C LEU A 212 -6.60 -9.40 -9.92
N GLN A 213 -6.20 -8.41 -9.12
CA GLN A 213 -5.82 -7.10 -9.62
C GLN A 213 -4.34 -6.85 -9.38
N GLY A 214 -3.65 -6.48 -10.45
CA GLY A 214 -2.23 -6.16 -10.47
C GLY A 214 -2.02 -4.66 -10.56
N HIS A 215 -1.12 -4.18 -9.72
CA HIS A 215 -0.78 -2.78 -9.57
C HIS A 215 0.72 -2.65 -9.80
N VAL A 216 1.11 -1.87 -10.82
CA VAL A 216 2.49 -1.41 -11.01
C VAL A 216 2.51 0.05 -10.63
N ILE A 217 3.21 0.39 -9.56
CA ILE A 217 3.12 1.69 -8.91
C ILE A 217 4.45 2.43 -9.09
N VAL A 218 4.36 3.54 -9.83
CA VAL A 218 5.41 4.55 -9.95
C VAL A 218 4.78 5.92 -9.66
N PRO A 219 5.38 6.77 -8.80
CA PRO A 219 4.92 8.13 -8.62
C PRO A 219 5.03 8.93 -9.92
N GLY A 220 3.87 9.29 -10.49
CA GLY A 220 3.79 9.89 -11.83
C GLY A 220 3.70 8.82 -12.91
N GLN A 221 2.91 9.10 -13.95
CA GLN A 221 2.80 8.19 -15.10
C GLN A 221 4.12 8.19 -15.88
N SER A 222 4.63 7.01 -16.20
CA SER A 222 5.85 6.87 -17.02
C SER A 222 5.66 5.83 -18.12
N GLU A 223 6.43 5.95 -19.21
CA GLU A 223 6.39 4.97 -20.30
C GLU A 223 6.90 3.60 -19.83
N GLU A 224 7.89 3.57 -18.93
CA GLU A 224 8.44 2.34 -18.37
C GLU A 224 7.44 1.60 -17.46
N GLU A 225 6.57 2.34 -16.76
CA GLU A 225 5.46 1.75 -16.01
C GLU A 225 4.51 1.01 -16.97
N ALA A 226 4.09 1.67 -18.05
CA ALA A 226 3.21 1.09 -19.06
C ALA A 226 3.85 -0.12 -19.75
N GLU A 227 5.14 -0.03 -20.10
CA GLU A 227 5.90 -1.14 -20.69
C GLU A 227 5.96 -2.34 -19.73
N LEU A 228 6.23 -2.11 -18.44
CA LEU A 228 6.24 -3.18 -17.45
C LEU A 228 4.88 -3.84 -17.29
N VAL A 229 3.80 -3.04 -17.26
CA VAL A 229 2.42 -3.55 -17.20
C VAL A 229 2.14 -4.47 -18.38
N LEU A 230 2.40 -4.02 -19.61
CA LEU A 230 2.19 -4.80 -20.83
C LEU A 230 3.05 -6.07 -20.88
N ARG A 231 4.30 -5.97 -20.42
CA ARG A 231 5.21 -7.12 -20.38
C ARG A 231 4.74 -8.17 -19.36
N LEU A 232 4.24 -7.74 -18.20
CA LEU A 232 3.67 -8.63 -17.20
C LEU A 232 2.41 -9.33 -17.72
N ASP A 233 1.51 -8.58 -18.36
CA ASP A 233 0.30 -9.12 -18.99
C ASP A 233 0.64 -10.26 -19.97
N GLN A 234 1.52 -9.97 -20.94
CA GLN A 234 1.96 -10.97 -21.93
C GLN A 234 2.66 -12.17 -21.29
N ALA A 235 3.43 -11.96 -20.22
CA ALA A 235 4.15 -13.04 -19.55
C ALA A 235 3.18 -13.96 -18.77
N ILE A 236 2.16 -13.37 -18.14
CA ILE A 236 1.11 -14.10 -17.41
C ILE A 236 0.27 -14.91 -18.38
N GLU A 237 -0.15 -14.32 -19.50
CA GLU A 237 -0.90 -15.01 -20.55
C GLU A 237 -0.11 -16.21 -21.10
N LYS A 238 1.19 -16.04 -21.37
CA LYS A 238 2.08 -17.11 -21.86
C LYS A 238 2.34 -18.20 -20.84
N ALA A 239 2.25 -17.90 -19.54
CA ALA A 239 2.50 -18.90 -18.52
C ALA A 239 1.45 -20.02 -18.57
N GLU A 240 0.19 -19.69 -18.91
CA GLU A 240 -1.03 -20.52 -18.93
C GLU A 240 -1.37 -21.20 -17.58
N ARG A 241 -0.36 -21.63 -16.83
CA ARG A 241 -0.43 -22.26 -15.52
C ARG A 241 0.71 -21.76 -14.64
N ILE A 242 0.35 -21.30 -13.45
CA ILE A 242 1.30 -20.83 -12.43
C ILE A 242 1.25 -21.80 -11.25
N ILE A 243 2.43 -22.27 -10.82
CA ILE A 243 2.60 -23.24 -9.74
C ILE A 243 3.62 -22.71 -8.73
N CYS A 244 3.28 -22.75 -7.45
CA CYS A 244 4.21 -22.54 -6.34
C CYS A 244 3.73 -23.36 -5.14
N ASP A 245 4.65 -24.11 -4.54
CA ASP A 245 4.41 -24.97 -3.37
C ASP A 245 3.17 -25.87 -3.58
N ASP A 246 2.11 -25.63 -2.80
CA ASP A 246 0.91 -26.46 -2.74
C ASP A 246 -0.27 -25.91 -3.55
N LEU A 247 -0.10 -24.79 -4.26
CA LEU A 247 -1.16 -24.17 -5.06
C LEU A 247 -0.76 -24.05 -6.54
N SER A 248 -1.65 -24.51 -7.40
CA SER A 248 -1.59 -24.28 -8.85
C SER A 248 -2.82 -23.54 -9.32
N MET A 249 -2.64 -22.60 -10.25
CA MET A 249 -3.74 -21.93 -10.91
C MET A 249 -3.58 -21.92 -12.43
N PHE A 250 -4.70 -22.02 -13.13
CA PHE A 250 -4.81 -21.89 -14.58
C PHE A 250 -5.24 -20.47 -14.91
N VAL A 251 -4.42 -19.76 -15.66
CA VAL A 251 -4.69 -18.39 -16.10
C VAL A 251 -5.72 -18.46 -17.23
N SER A 252 -6.78 -17.66 -17.10
CA SER A 252 -7.83 -17.52 -18.11
C SER A 252 -7.35 -16.61 -19.24
N LYS A 253 -7.99 -16.70 -20.40
CA LYS A 253 -7.80 -15.74 -21.51
C LYS A 253 -8.70 -14.50 -21.39
N GLU A 254 -9.36 -14.32 -20.26
CA GLU A 254 -10.26 -13.20 -19.97
C GLU A 254 -9.55 -12.07 -19.20
N ASP A 255 -8.22 -12.01 -19.31
CA ASP A 255 -7.41 -10.99 -18.67
C ASP A 255 -7.59 -9.65 -19.39
N SER A 256 -7.42 -8.55 -18.65
CA SER A 256 -7.59 -7.21 -19.21
C SER A 256 -6.59 -6.23 -18.63
N THR A 257 -6.10 -5.33 -19.49
CA THR A 257 -5.15 -4.28 -19.15
C THR A 257 -5.74 -2.90 -19.42
N ASP A 258 -5.70 -2.02 -18.43
CA ASP A 258 -6.08 -0.60 -18.54
C ASP A 258 -4.94 0.28 -18.03
N LEU A 259 -4.17 0.85 -18.97
CA LEU A 259 -3.04 1.74 -18.67
C LEU A 259 -3.48 3.12 -18.15
N THR A 260 -4.77 3.45 -18.27
CA THR A 260 -5.33 4.71 -17.77
C THR A 260 -5.87 4.59 -16.35
N ALA A 261 -5.98 3.36 -15.83
CA ALA A 261 -6.45 3.09 -14.49
C ALA A 261 -5.50 3.67 -13.43
N ASP A 262 -6.08 4.08 -12.30
CA ASP A 262 -5.30 4.53 -11.16
C ASP A 262 -4.55 3.34 -10.55
N ALA A 263 -3.22 3.33 -10.68
CA ALA A 263 -2.35 2.27 -10.18
C ALA A 263 -2.47 2.04 -8.67
N MET A 264 -2.73 3.07 -7.86
CA MET A 264 -2.85 2.96 -6.41
C MET A 264 -4.20 2.37 -5.98
N ARG A 265 -5.26 2.74 -6.72
CA ARG A 265 -6.65 2.42 -6.38
C ARG A 265 -7.20 1.20 -7.11
N GLN A 266 -7.19 1.22 -8.44
CA GLN A 266 -7.85 0.23 -9.30
C GLN A 266 -6.90 -0.89 -9.74
N GLY A 267 -5.65 -0.54 -10.03
CA GLY A 267 -4.69 -1.45 -10.66
C GLY A 267 -4.89 -1.51 -12.17
N GLN A 268 -3.80 -1.71 -12.90
CA GLN A 268 -3.80 -1.70 -14.36
C GLN A 268 -4.07 -3.08 -14.97
N LEU A 269 -3.86 -4.16 -14.20
CA LEU A 269 -4.02 -5.53 -14.66
C LEU A 269 -5.19 -6.20 -13.95
N THR A 270 -6.02 -6.92 -14.69
CA THR A 270 -6.98 -7.86 -14.14
C THR A 270 -6.70 -9.24 -14.70
N VAL A 271 -6.41 -10.18 -13.81
CA VAL A 271 -6.10 -11.58 -14.16
C VAL A 271 -7.19 -12.48 -13.57
N LYS A 272 -7.79 -13.33 -14.38
CA LYS A 272 -8.69 -14.38 -13.89
C LYS A 272 -7.97 -15.71 -13.87
N ALA A 273 -7.99 -16.38 -12.72
CA ALA A 273 -7.32 -17.67 -12.58
C ALA A 273 -8.20 -18.69 -11.86
N ALA A 274 -8.28 -19.90 -12.41
CA ALA A 274 -8.97 -21.01 -11.78
C ALA A 274 -8.01 -21.84 -10.94
N TYR A 275 -8.40 -22.18 -9.72
CA TYR A 275 -7.58 -22.93 -8.77
C TYR A 275 -8.44 -23.90 -7.95
N GLY A 276 -7.80 -24.95 -7.44
CA GLY A 276 -8.44 -25.92 -6.55
C GLY A 276 -8.23 -25.54 -5.08
N ILE A 277 -9.24 -25.80 -4.25
CA ILE A 277 -9.16 -25.79 -2.80
C ILE A 277 -9.58 -27.15 -2.27
N ALA A 278 -9.01 -27.60 -1.15
CA ALA A 278 -9.48 -28.81 -0.49
C ALA A 278 -10.95 -28.60 -0.08
N ALA A 279 -11.82 -29.55 -0.45
CA ALA A 279 -13.20 -29.52 0.01
C ALA A 279 -13.25 -29.93 1.50
N ASP A 280 -14.11 -29.29 2.29
CA ASP A 280 -14.41 -29.76 3.64
C ASP A 280 -14.89 -31.22 3.59
N GLU A 281 -14.47 -32.06 4.53
CA GLU A 281 -15.00 -33.42 4.63
C GLU A 281 -16.51 -33.33 4.79
N ALA A 282 -17.25 -33.86 3.82
CA ALA A 282 -18.69 -34.00 3.98
C ALA A 282 -18.94 -34.91 5.19
N GLU A 283 -19.75 -34.46 6.15
CA GLU A 283 -20.27 -35.33 7.22
C GLU A 283 -21.13 -36.40 6.57
N TYR A 284 -20.53 -37.55 6.25
CA TYR A 284 -21.27 -38.73 5.88
C TYR A 284 -21.83 -39.36 7.16
N GLU A 285 -23.11 -39.72 7.17
CA GLU A 285 -23.63 -40.64 8.19
C GLU A 285 -22.78 -41.90 8.16
N LYS A 286 -22.04 -42.17 9.25
CA LYS A 286 -21.36 -43.44 9.42
C LYS A 286 -22.42 -44.54 9.33
N LEU A 287 -22.28 -45.45 8.36
CA LEU A 287 -23.12 -46.65 8.28
C LEU A 287 -22.98 -47.45 9.58
N GLN A 288 -23.90 -47.28 10.52
CA GLN A 288 -23.82 -47.93 11.83
C GLN A 288 -24.43 -49.33 11.88
N ASN A 289 -25.09 -49.81 10.81
CA ASN A 289 -25.66 -51.16 10.78
C ASN A 289 -25.66 -51.74 9.37
N VAL A 290 -24.57 -52.41 8.98
CA VAL A 290 -24.54 -53.23 7.76
C VAL A 290 -24.91 -54.66 8.16
N SER A 291 -26.15 -55.06 7.92
CA SER A 291 -26.55 -56.47 7.95
C SER A 291 -26.35 -57.08 6.57
N ILE A 292 -25.31 -57.91 6.45
CA ILE A 292 -25.02 -58.70 5.25
C ILE A 292 -25.76 -60.03 5.40
N GLU A 293 -26.85 -60.22 4.65
CA GLU A 293 -27.43 -61.56 4.47
C GLU A 293 -26.58 -62.33 3.45
N MET A 294 -25.86 -63.34 3.94
CA MET A 294 -25.19 -64.31 3.07
C MET A 294 -26.21 -65.35 2.61
N LYS A 295 -26.34 -65.50 1.29
CA LYS A 295 -27.09 -66.59 0.64
C LYS A 295 -26.33 -67.91 0.68
#